data_AF-A0A507FHI5-F1
#
_entry.id   AF-A0A507FHI5-F1
#
_cell.length_a   1.000
_cell.length_b   1.000
_cell.length_c   1.000
_cell.angle_alpha   90.00
_cell.angle_beta   90.00
_cell.angle_gamma   90.00
#
_symmetry.space_group_name_H-M   'P 1'
#
loop_
_entity.id
_entity.type
_entity.pdbx_description
1 polymer ?
#
loop_
_entity_poly.entity_id
_entity_poly.type
_entity_poly.pdbx_seq_one_letter_code
_entity_poly.pdbx_strand_id
1 'polypeptide(L)'
;MAELFCIGTLQGASGYPHAELCAKWAFVAGDAWELVEGEESGQTQVDVPGEDERYTVWSHPIDVHYTTRSLSGWPKLVFQVFRQDMFGRNELYGYGFVHVPTTPGTHVLEVATWRPAGTLMDQVWSFFLGATPQLKSMDLIHNPSDRFRLHTIAMGKIHVTLSIAVRGFEKHGVSL
;
A
#
# COMPACT_ATOMS: atom_id res chain seq x y z
N MET A 1 8.70 13.66 -23.10
CA MET A 1 8.82 13.40 -21.65
C MET A 1 8.88 11.89 -21.48
N ALA A 2 9.53 11.42 -20.42
CA ALA A 2 9.57 9.99 -20.13
C ALA A 2 8.24 9.59 -19.46
N GLU A 3 7.74 8.40 -19.75
CA GLU A 3 6.42 7.95 -19.30
C GLU A 3 6.53 6.56 -18.67
N LEU A 4 5.83 6.39 -17.55
CA LEU A 4 5.79 5.18 -16.74
C LEU A 4 4.35 4.70 -16.64
N PHE A 5 4.13 3.46 -17.04
CA PHE A 5 2.84 2.77 -16.95
C PHE A 5 2.97 1.67 -15.90
N CYS A 6 2.04 1.67 -14.94
CA CYS A 6 1.98 0.74 -13.83
C CYS A 6 0.62 0.07 -13.83
N ILE A 7 0.54 -1.13 -14.39
CA ILE A 7 -0.72 -1.87 -14.58
C ILE A 7 -0.64 -3.16 -13.80
N GLY A 8 -1.61 -3.45 -12.95
CA GLY A 8 -1.50 -4.58 -12.05
C GLY A 8 -2.78 -4.93 -11.33
N THR A 9 -2.62 -5.76 -10.31
CA THR A 9 -3.71 -6.23 -9.48
C THR A 9 -3.19 -6.43 -8.07
N LEU A 10 -3.89 -5.82 -7.13
CA LEU A 10 -3.79 -6.09 -5.71
C LEU A 10 -4.49 -7.42 -5.44
N GLN A 11 -3.70 -8.49 -5.37
CA GLN A 11 -4.18 -9.88 -5.32
C GLN A 11 -4.92 -10.14 -4.00
N GLY A 12 -4.29 -9.78 -2.89
CA GLY A 12 -4.80 -10.16 -1.58
C GLY A 12 -3.80 -9.96 -0.45
N ALA A 13 -4.07 -10.61 0.67
CA ALA A 13 -3.30 -10.49 1.89
C ALA A 13 -3.20 -11.83 2.64
N SER A 14 -2.10 -12.03 3.37
CA SER A 14 -1.85 -13.26 4.13
C SER A 14 -1.13 -13.01 5.44
N GLY A 15 -1.29 -13.92 6.41
CA GLY A 15 -0.55 -13.87 7.67
C GLY A 15 -1.02 -12.76 8.63
N TYR A 16 -2.22 -12.23 8.42
CA TYR A 16 -2.86 -11.35 9.39
C TYR A 16 -3.47 -12.18 10.53
N PRO A 17 -3.55 -11.65 11.76
CA PRO A 17 -4.09 -12.39 12.89
C PRO A 17 -5.59 -12.72 12.78
N HIS A 18 -6.33 -11.92 12.01
CA HIS A 18 -7.76 -12.07 11.79
C HIS A 18 -8.11 -11.75 10.33
N ALA A 19 -9.23 -12.28 9.87
CA ALA A 19 -9.79 -12.09 8.53
C ALA A 19 -10.62 -10.79 8.44
N GLU A 20 -11.56 -10.72 7.48
CA GLU A 20 -12.43 -9.56 7.21
C GLU A 20 -11.67 -8.30 6.80
N LEU A 21 -10.77 -8.42 5.83
CA LEU A 21 -9.84 -7.34 5.48
C LEU A 21 -10.28 -6.58 4.23
N CYS A 22 -10.07 -5.25 4.25
CA CYS A 22 -9.99 -4.41 3.06
C CYS A 22 -8.71 -3.58 3.08
N ALA A 23 -8.27 -3.11 1.90
CA ALA A 23 -7.12 -2.24 1.78
C ALA A 23 -7.48 -0.94 1.06
N LYS A 24 -6.95 0.17 1.56
CA LYS A 24 -6.76 1.40 0.77
C LYS A 24 -5.34 1.41 0.23
N TRP A 25 -5.20 1.84 -1.01
CA TRP A 25 -3.92 1.95 -1.68
C TRP A 25 -3.78 3.33 -2.32
N ALA A 26 -2.54 3.81 -2.44
CA ALA A 26 -2.25 5.04 -3.16
C ALA A 26 -0.83 5.04 -3.74
N PHE A 27 -0.65 5.67 -4.89
CA PHE A 27 0.64 6.07 -5.40
C PHE A 27 1.09 7.37 -4.74
N VAL A 28 2.36 7.41 -4.37
CA VAL A 28 3.03 8.60 -3.86
C VAL A 28 4.25 8.83 -4.75
N ALA A 29 4.24 9.91 -5.51
CA ALA A 29 5.32 10.33 -6.38
C ALA A 29 5.74 11.77 -6.02
N GLY A 30 6.97 12.16 -6.37
CA GLY A 30 7.45 13.53 -6.17
C GLY A 30 6.99 14.49 -7.25
N ASP A 31 7.21 15.79 -7.03
CA ASP A 31 6.72 16.91 -7.87
C ASP A 31 7.12 16.85 -9.36
N ALA A 32 8.12 16.06 -9.72
CA ALA A 32 8.54 15.87 -11.10
C ALA A 32 7.64 14.92 -11.90
N TRP A 33 6.75 14.19 -11.23
CA TRP A 33 5.84 13.20 -11.78
C TRP A 33 4.44 13.80 -11.87
N GLU A 34 3.86 13.77 -13.07
CA GLU A 34 2.51 14.27 -13.35
C GLU A 34 1.64 13.09 -13.78
N LEU A 35 0.48 12.91 -13.13
CA LEU A 35 -0.52 11.91 -13.52
C LEU A 35 -1.09 12.28 -14.90
N VAL A 36 -1.07 11.33 -15.83
CA VAL A 36 -1.68 11.47 -17.15
C VAL A 36 -3.07 10.82 -17.17
N GLU A 37 -3.16 9.59 -16.69
CA GLU A 37 -4.39 8.79 -16.66
C GLU A 37 -4.32 7.69 -15.60
N GLY A 38 -5.48 7.08 -15.30
CA GLY A 38 -5.63 6.05 -14.27
C GLY A 38 -6.01 6.61 -12.90
N GLU A 39 -5.87 5.79 -11.87
CA GLU A 39 -6.21 6.14 -10.49
C GLU A 39 -4.95 6.14 -9.61
N GLU A 40 -4.69 7.27 -8.94
CA GLU A 40 -3.58 7.37 -7.98
C GLU A 40 -3.93 6.76 -6.62
N SER A 41 -5.20 6.48 -6.35
CA SER A 41 -5.62 5.89 -5.09
C SER A 41 -6.95 5.20 -5.22
N GLY A 42 -7.15 4.15 -4.42
CA GLY A 42 -8.40 3.40 -4.42
C GLY A 42 -8.60 2.62 -3.12
N GLN A 43 -9.72 1.91 -3.06
CA GLN A 43 -10.07 1.04 -1.93
C GLN A 43 -10.68 -0.27 -2.46
N THR A 44 -10.24 -1.39 -1.88
CA THR A 44 -10.80 -2.71 -2.18
C THR A 44 -12.13 -2.94 -1.48
N GLN A 45 -12.84 -3.96 -1.92
CA GLN A 45 -13.89 -4.58 -1.13
C GLN A 45 -13.34 -5.19 0.17
N VAL A 46 -14.23 -5.39 1.13
CA VAL A 46 -13.97 -6.26 2.28
C VAL A 46 -14.16 -7.70 1.82
N ASP A 47 -13.13 -8.52 2.02
CA ASP A 47 -13.23 -9.95 1.83
C ASP A 47 -13.53 -10.63 3.17
N VAL A 48 -14.60 -11.42 3.19
CA VAL A 48 -15.06 -12.18 4.36
C VAL A 48 -14.91 -13.66 4.00
N PRO A 49 -13.74 -14.26 4.27
CA PRO A 49 -13.50 -15.65 3.92
C PRO A 49 -14.46 -16.56 4.71
N GLY A 50 -14.80 -17.70 4.10
CA GLY A 50 -15.58 -18.76 4.74
C GLY A 50 -14.74 -19.56 5.73
N GLU A 51 -14.73 -20.89 5.61
CA GLU A 51 -14.06 -21.77 6.58
C GLU A 51 -12.51 -21.74 6.52
N ASP A 52 -11.91 -21.22 5.44
CA ASP A 52 -10.45 -21.10 5.29
C ASP A 52 -9.99 -19.64 5.44
N GLU A 53 -9.72 -19.25 6.69
CA GLU A 53 -9.37 -17.88 7.09
C GLU A 53 -7.94 -17.45 6.72
N ARG A 54 -7.17 -18.27 5.99
CA ARG A 54 -5.72 -18.09 5.87
C ARG A 54 -5.27 -17.04 4.84
N TYR A 55 -6.14 -16.70 3.88
CA TYR A 55 -5.82 -15.77 2.81
C TYR A 55 -7.03 -14.90 2.45
N THR A 56 -6.80 -13.59 2.36
CA THR A 56 -7.78 -12.60 1.92
C THR A 56 -7.62 -12.36 0.43
N VAL A 57 -8.70 -12.44 -0.34
CA VAL A 57 -8.69 -12.22 -1.80
C VAL A 57 -9.35 -10.89 -2.15
N TRP A 58 -8.60 -9.99 -2.78
CA TRP A 58 -9.15 -8.72 -3.28
C TRP A 58 -9.26 -8.68 -4.80
N SER A 59 -8.27 -9.19 -5.53
CA SER A 59 -8.24 -9.15 -6.99
C SER A 59 -8.58 -7.76 -7.56
N HIS A 60 -8.14 -6.69 -6.89
CA HIS A 60 -8.54 -5.32 -7.18
C HIS A 60 -7.57 -4.70 -8.21
N PRO A 61 -8.08 -4.06 -9.28
CA PRO A 61 -7.22 -3.53 -10.34
C PRO A 61 -6.38 -2.36 -9.85
N ILE A 62 -5.18 -2.23 -10.43
CA ILE A 62 -4.31 -1.07 -10.28
C ILE A 62 -3.93 -0.63 -11.70
N ASP A 63 -4.16 0.63 -12.03
CA ASP A 63 -3.75 1.20 -13.31
C ASP A 63 -3.43 2.68 -13.12
N VAL A 64 -2.17 3.05 -13.36
CA VAL A 64 -1.72 4.44 -13.33
C VAL A 64 -0.68 4.67 -14.41
N HIS A 65 -0.75 5.85 -15.03
CA HIS A 65 0.21 6.30 -16.03
C HIS A 65 0.71 7.69 -15.66
N TYR A 66 2.02 7.79 -15.50
CA TYR A 66 2.72 9.02 -15.21
C TYR A 66 3.59 9.49 -16.37
N THR A 67 3.74 10.80 -16.49
CA THR A 67 4.81 11.44 -17.25
C THR A 67 5.78 12.12 -16.30
N THR A 68 7.05 12.18 -16.67
CA THR A 68 8.08 12.82 -15.86
C THR A 68 9.13 13.57 -16.68
N ARG A 69 9.69 14.60 -16.05
CA ARG A 69 10.87 15.35 -16.52
C ARG A 69 12.14 15.03 -15.72
N SER A 70 12.03 14.29 -14.60
CA SER A 70 13.15 13.96 -13.72
C SER A 70 12.90 12.65 -12.95
N LEU A 71 13.96 11.90 -12.67
CA LEU A 71 13.87 10.67 -11.87
C LEU A 71 13.68 10.93 -10.36
N SER A 72 13.79 12.18 -9.92
CA SER A 72 13.59 12.54 -8.51
C SER A 72 12.18 12.20 -8.06
N GLY A 73 12.04 11.62 -6.86
CA GLY A 73 10.74 11.27 -6.29
C GLY A 73 10.04 10.11 -7.00
N TRP A 74 10.80 9.08 -7.39
CA TRP A 74 10.27 7.87 -8.04
C TRP A 74 9.01 7.32 -7.32
N PRO A 75 7.96 6.91 -8.06
CA PRO A 75 6.70 6.51 -7.47
C PRO A 75 6.82 5.33 -6.49
N LYS A 76 6.00 5.39 -5.44
CA LYS A 76 5.85 4.34 -4.43
C LYS A 76 4.39 3.99 -4.30
N LEU A 77 4.10 2.74 -3.99
CA LEU A 77 2.76 2.28 -3.70
C LEU A 77 2.63 2.08 -2.19
N VAL A 78 1.72 2.82 -1.56
CA VAL A 78 1.46 2.79 -0.12
C VAL A 78 0.11 2.13 0.14
N PHE A 79 -0.01 1.48 1.30
CA PHE A 79 -1.18 0.71 1.69
C PHE A 79 -1.59 1.01 3.13
N GLN A 80 -2.90 0.95 3.35
CA GLN A 80 -3.54 0.90 4.66
C GLN A 80 -4.48 -0.29 4.66
N VAL A 81 -4.26 -1.24 5.56
CA VAL A 81 -5.14 -2.39 5.72
C VAL A 81 -6.09 -2.12 6.88
N PHE A 82 -7.36 -2.38 6.66
CA PHE A 82 -8.41 -2.29 7.66
C PHE A 82 -9.06 -3.66 7.85
N ARG A 83 -9.47 -3.93 9.07
CA ARG A 83 -10.33 -5.06 9.41
C ARG A 83 -11.74 -4.55 9.68
N GLN A 84 -12.73 -5.22 9.11
CA GLN A 84 -14.13 -4.95 9.42
C GLN A 84 -14.57 -5.80 10.62
N ASP A 85 -15.07 -5.16 11.67
CA ASP A 85 -15.64 -5.86 12.82
C ASP A 85 -17.08 -6.36 12.55
N MET A 86 -17.63 -7.14 13.48
CA MET A 86 -19.00 -7.67 13.39
C MET A 86 -20.10 -6.58 13.32
N PHE A 87 -19.77 -5.34 13.63
CA PHE A 87 -20.68 -4.18 13.56
C PHE A 87 -20.47 -3.37 12.27
N GLY A 88 -19.64 -3.85 11.35
CA GLY A 88 -19.34 -3.20 10.08
C GLY A 88 -18.33 -2.05 10.17
N ARG A 89 -17.69 -1.85 11.33
CA ARG A 89 -16.72 -0.76 11.55
C ARG A 89 -15.34 -1.19 11.06
N ASN A 90 -14.64 -0.28 10.35
CA ASN A 90 -13.31 -0.54 9.83
C ASN A 90 -12.23 -0.08 10.83
N GLU A 91 -11.59 -1.04 11.48
CA GLU A 91 -10.44 -0.83 12.37
C GLU A 91 -9.14 -0.84 11.56
N LEU A 92 -8.24 0.12 11.80
CA LEU A 92 -6.95 0.14 11.11
C LEU A 92 -6.09 -1.02 11.61
N TYR A 93 -5.61 -1.84 10.68
CA TYR A 93 -4.84 -3.04 10.96
C TYR A 93 -3.36 -2.90 10.69
N GLY A 94 -2.97 -2.08 9.72
CA GLY A 94 -1.56 -1.79 9.49
C GLY A 94 -1.32 -0.97 8.24
N TYR A 95 -0.07 -0.55 8.12
CA TYR A 95 0.46 0.20 7.00
C TYR A 95 1.53 -0.61 6.28
N GLY A 96 1.65 -0.40 4.98
CA GLY A 96 2.72 -0.99 4.16
C GLY A 96 3.09 -0.04 3.03
N PHE A 97 4.28 -0.21 2.48
CA PHE A 97 4.63 0.44 1.22
C PHE A 97 5.69 -0.36 0.47
N VAL A 98 5.77 -0.14 -0.83
CA VAL A 98 6.80 -0.68 -1.72
C VAL A 98 7.17 0.36 -2.77
N HIS A 99 8.41 0.35 -3.24
CA HIS A 99 8.81 1.18 -4.37
C HIS A 99 8.30 0.53 -5.66
N VAL A 100 7.83 1.33 -6.61
CA VAL A 100 7.49 0.81 -7.94
C VAL A 100 8.78 0.28 -8.59
N PRO A 101 8.80 -0.94 -9.16
CA PRO A 101 9.98 -1.46 -9.84
C PRO A 101 10.42 -0.55 -10.98
N THR A 102 11.73 -0.36 -11.12
CA THR A 102 12.30 0.48 -12.19
C THR A 102 12.46 -0.27 -13.50
N THR A 103 12.54 -1.59 -13.46
CA THR A 103 12.76 -2.44 -14.62
C THR A 103 11.43 -2.78 -15.31
N PRO A 104 11.35 -2.66 -16.65
CA PRO A 104 10.18 -3.09 -17.40
C PRO A 104 9.91 -4.59 -17.24
N GLY A 105 8.63 -4.98 -17.18
CA GLY A 105 8.20 -6.36 -17.02
C GLY A 105 7.19 -6.55 -15.89
N THR A 106 6.80 -7.80 -15.66
CA THR A 106 5.84 -8.17 -14.60
C THR A 106 6.56 -8.58 -13.33
N HIS A 107 6.16 -7.97 -12.21
CA HIS A 107 6.74 -8.15 -10.90
C HIS A 107 5.69 -8.65 -9.91
N VAL A 108 6.06 -9.63 -9.11
CA VAL A 108 5.27 -10.09 -7.96
C VAL A 108 5.90 -9.50 -6.71
N LEU A 109 5.16 -8.65 -6.02
CA LEU A 109 5.62 -7.87 -4.88
C LEU A 109 4.92 -8.36 -3.61
N GLU A 110 5.73 -8.71 -2.60
CA GLU A 110 5.25 -8.93 -1.24
C GLU A 110 5.53 -7.68 -0.40
N VAL A 111 4.49 -7.08 0.16
CA VAL A 111 4.59 -5.86 0.98
C VAL A 111 4.36 -6.22 2.43
N ALA A 112 5.42 -6.19 3.24
CA ALA A 112 5.32 -6.38 4.68
C ALA A 112 4.57 -5.21 5.33
N THR A 113 3.61 -5.52 6.20
CA THR A 113 2.84 -4.50 6.90
C THR A 113 3.14 -4.46 8.39
N TRP A 114 2.91 -3.30 8.97
CA TRP A 114 3.22 -3.00 10.36
C TRP A 114 2.22 -2.01 10.92
N ARG A 115 2.02 -2.04 12.24
CA ARG A 115 1.22 -1.01 12.94
C ARG A 115 2.00 -0.47 14.14
N PRO A 116 1.76 0.78 14.55
CA PRO A 116 2.29 1.28 15.82
C PRO A 116 1.84 0.38 16.97
N ALA A 117 2.77 -0.02 17.83
CA ALA A 117 2.47 -0.62 19.12
C ALA A 117 1.91 0.51 20.00
N GLY A 118 0.58 0.62 20.09
CA GLY A 118 -0.03 1.51 21.08
C GLY A 118 0.41 1.12 22.49
N THR A 119 0.31 2.05 23.45
CA THR A 119 0.48 1.70 24.86
C THR A 119 -0.59 0.67 25.27
N LEU A 120 -0.38 -0.11 26.35
CA LEU A 120 -1.40 -1.05 26.86
C LEU A 120 -2.77 -0.38 27.04
N MET A 121 -2.77 0.89 27.43
CA MET A 121 -3.99 1.69 27.58
C MET A 121 -4.61 2.03 26.22
N ASP A 122 -3.83 2.39 25.21
CA ASP A 122 -4.33 2.59 23.83
C ASP A 122 -4.87 1.29 23.20
N GLN A 123 -4.30 0.14 23.54
CA GLN A 123 -4.81 -1.17 23.10
C GLN A 123 -6.15 -1.49 23.76
N VAL A 124 -6.31 -1.16 25.06
CA VAL A 124 -7.58 -1.27 25.79
C VAL A 124 -8.60 -0.27 25.25
N TRP A 125 -8.23 0.98 24.95
CA TRP A 125 -9.12 1.96 24.34
C TRP A 125 -9.49 1.61 22.89
N SER A 126 -8.58 1.04 22.08
CA SER A 126 -8.90 0.49 20.74
C SER A 126 -9.91 -0.66 20.85
N PHE A 127 -9.75 -1.53 21.86
CA PHE A 127 -10.65 -2.66 22.10
C PHE A 127 -12.04 -2.24 22.62
N PHE A 128 -12.13 -1.23 23.50
CA PHE A 128 -13.41 -0.77 24.08
C PHE A 128 -14.11 0.35 23.29
N LEU A 129 -13.38 1.21 22.54
CA LEU A 129 -13.93 2.35 21.81
C LEU A 129 -13.75 2.28 20.28
N GLY A 130 -13.00 1.31 19.74
CA GLY A 130 -12.72 1.22 18.30
C GLY A 130 -11.74 2.29 17.78
N ALA A 131 -10.99 2.94 18.67
CA ALA A 131 -10.05 4.00 18.33
C ALA A 131 -8.62 3.46 18.17
N THR A 132 -8.28 2.95 16.98
CA THR A 132 -6.88 2.60 16.68
C THR A 132 -6.05 3.88 16.53
N PRO A 133 -4.84 3.97 17.11
CA PRO A 133 -3.91 5.06 16.84
C PRO A 133 -3.60 5.14 15.34
N GLN A 134 -4.11 6.17 14.67
CA GLN A 134 -3.79 6.45 13.26
C GLN A 134 -2.59 7.39 13.18
N LEU A 135 -1.74 7.20 12.18
CA LEU A 135 -0.64 8.13 11.90
C LEU A 135 -1.23 9.51 11.55
N LYS A 136 -0.75 10.56 12.23
CA LYS A 136 -1.17 11.96 11.98
C LYS A 136 -0.79 12.46 10.58
N SER A 137 0.23 11.87 9.95
CA SER A 137 0.58 12.08 8.54
C SER A 137 0.92 10.74 7.88
N MET A 138 0.41 10.54 6.67
CA MET A 138 0.73 9.39 5.81
C MET A 138 2.19 9.43 5.30
N ASP A 139 2.86 10.57 5.42
CA ASP A 139 4.27 10.74 5.05
C ASP A 139 5.21 9.87 5.90
N LEU A 140 4.77 9.57 7.13
CA LEU A 140 5.49 8.69 8.07
C LEU A 140 5.55 7.23 7.59
N ILE A 141 4.71 6.84 6.64
CA ILE A 141 4.70 5.48 6.11
C ILE A 141 5.97 5.22 5.28
N HIS A 142 6.40 6.21 4.50
CA HIS A 142 7.49 6.08 3.53
C HIS A 142 8.74 6.91 3.87
N ASN A 143 8.69 7.75 4.91
CA ASN A 143 9.83 8.50 5.43
C ASN A 143 10.47 7.78 6.64
N PRO A 144 11.67 7.18 6.49
CA PRO A 144 12.32 6.45 7.58
C PRO A 144 12.76 7.35 8.75
N SER A 145 12.88 8.66 8.52
CA SER A 145 13.46 9.61 9.47
C SER A 145 12.66 9.77 10.75
N ASP A 146 11.34 9.52 10.74
CA ASP A 146 10.50 9.65 11.92
C ASP A 146 10.06 8.30 12.50
N ARG A 147 10.25 7.21 11.74
CA ARG A 147 9.86 5.84 12.12
C ARG A 147 10.63 5.32 13.33
N PHE A 148 11.87 5.76 13.55
CA PHE A 148 12.70 5.28 14.67
C PHE A 148 12.11 5.60 16.05
N ARG A 149 11.21 6.58 16.14
CA ARG A 149 10.53 6.96 17.40
C ARG A 149 9.29 6.12 17.70
N LEU A 150 8.85 5.28 16.75
CA LEU A 150 7.64 4.48 16.87
C LEU A 150 8.02 3.04 17.24
N HIS A 151 7.49 2.55 18.36
CA HIS A 151 7.40 1.11 18.57
C HIS A 151 6.39 0.55 17.57
N THR A 152 6.77 -0.50 16.82
CA THR A 152 5.91 -1.09 15.78
C THR A 152 5.82 -2.60 15.96
N ILE A 153 4.68 -3.17 15.55
CA ILE A 153 4.44 -4.61 15.53
C ILE A 153 4.24 -5.02 14.08
N ALA A 154 4.86 -6.12 13.68
CA ALA A 154 4.62 -6.74 12.37
C ALA A 154 3.20 -7.30 12.32
N MET A 155 2.54 -7.13 11.19
CA MET A 155 1.21 -7.67 10.92
C MET A 155 1.34 -8.74 9.82
N GLY A 156 0.51 -8.69 8.79
CA GLY A 156 0.62 -9.59 7.64
C GLY A 156 1.39 -9.00 6.47
N LYS A 157 1.26 -9.66 5.32
CA LYS A 157 1.79 -9.24 4.03
C LYS A 157 0.67 -9.00 3.04
N ILE A 158 0.85 -8.01 2.18
CA ILE A 158 0.01 -7.76 1.00
C ILE A 158 0.72 -8.30 -0.24
N HIS A 159 -0.04 -8.88 -1.16
CA HIS A 159 0.44 -9.45 -2.41
C HIS A 159 -0.03 -8.62 -3.59
N VAL A 160 0.91 -8.16 -4.41
CA VAL A 160 0.62 -7.29 -5.56
C VAL A 160 1.34 -7.84 -6.78
N THR A 161 0.64 -7.93 -7.90
CA THR A 161 1.27 -8.16 -9.20
C THR A 161 1.24 -6.86 -9.97
N LEU A 162 2.40 -6.35 -10.37
CA LEU A 162 2.52 -5.07 -11.08
C LEU A 162 3.36 -5.25 -12.34
N SER A 163 2.81 -4.87 -13.47
CA SER A 163 3.47 -4.83 -14.76
C SER A 163 3.89 -3.40 -15.07
N ILE A 164 5.18 -3.24 -15.32
CA ILE A 164 5.83 -1.95 -15.59
C ILE A 164 6.15 -1.86 -17.07
N ALA A 165 5.67 -0.80 -17.71
CA ALA A 165 6.12 -0.40 -19.03
C ALA A 165 6.66 1.03 -18.97
N VAL A 166 7.73 1.29 -19.72
CA VAL A 166 8.39 2.59 -19.75
C VAL A 166 8.52 3.06 -21.19
N ARG A 167 8.34 4.35 -21.43
CA ARG A 167 8.47 4.97 -22.74
C ARG A 167 9.32 6.22 -22.65
N GLY A 168 10.23 6.40 -23.61
CA GLY A 168 11.00 7.64 -23.74
C GLY A 168 12.16 7.84 -22.76
N PHE A 169 12.42 6.94 -21.81
CA PHE A 169 13.54 7.05 -20.87
C PHE A 169 14.92 6.98 -21.57
N GLU A 170 15.07 6.14 -22.58
CA GLU A 170 16.32 6.02 -23.36
C GLU A 170 16.71 7.33 -24.06
N LYS A 171 15.72 8.09 -24.54
CA LYS A 171 15.93 9.40 -25.19
C LYS A 171 16.52 10.44 -24.23
N HIS A 172 16.40 10.19 -22.92
CA HIS A 172 16.92 11.02 -21.85
C HIS A 172 18.18 10.42 -21.20
N GLY A 173 18.79 9.40 -21.80
CA GLY A 173 20.06 8.80 -21.36
C GLY A 173 19.92 7.89 -20.13
N VAL A 174 18.71 7.44 -19.81
CA VAL A 174 18.44 6.55 -18.68
C VAL A 174 18.24 5.12 -19.20
N SER A 175 19.11 4.20 -18.78
CA SER A 175 18.94 2.76 -18.98
C SER A 175 18.25 2.20 -17.73
N LEU A 176 17.02 1.71 -17.88
CA LEU A 176 16.21 1.12 -16.81
C LEU A 176 16.16 -0.41 -16.91
#